data_AF-A0A832TM82-F1
#
_entry.id   AF-A0A832TM82-F1
#
_cell.length_a   1.000
_cell.length_b   1.000
_cell.length_c   1.000
_cell.angle_alpha   90.00
_cell.angle_beta   90.00
_cell.angle_gamma   90.00
#
_symmetry.space_group_name_H-M   'P 1'
#
loop_
_entity.id
_entity.type
_entity.pdbx_description
1 polymer ?
#
loop_
_entity_poly.entity_id
_entity_poly.type
_entity_poly.pdbx_seq_one_letter_code
_entity_poly.pdbx_strand_id
1 'polypeptide(L)'
;EISELKNLTQFNIRNNQLTSLPPEISELKNLTQLSISENQLTSLPPEISELKNLTQLSISENQLTSLPPEISELKNLKSLDISHNQLTSLPP
;
A
#
# COMPACT_ATOMS: atom_id res chain seq x y z
N GLU A 1 -6.00 16.79 -6.99
CA GLU A 1 -5.37 15.46 -7.09
C GLU A 1 -5.49 14.75 -5.75
N ILE A 2 -5.28 13.44 -5.67
CA ILE A 2 -5.38 12.72 -4.38
C ILE A 2 -4.38 13.26 -3.34
N SER A 3 -3.22 13.72 -3.81
CA SER A 3 -2.16 14.39 -3.04
C SER A 3 -2.64 15.60 -2.23
N GLU A 4 -3.76 16.23 -2.61
CA GLU A 4 -4.34 17.40 -1.91
C GLU A 4 -5.14 17.02 -0.66
N LEU A 5 -5.43 15.74 -0.44
CA LEU A 5 -6.19 15.25 0.71
C LEU A 5 -5.31 15.17 1.97
N LYS A 6 -4.67 16.28 2.35
CA LYS A 6 -3.62 16.34 3.39
C LYS A 6 -4.08 15.86 4.79
N ASN A 7 -5.37 15.85 5.08
CA ASN A 7 -5.94 15.40 6.36
C ASN A 7 -6.45 13.94 6.33
N LEU A 8 -6.28 13.23 5.21
CA LEU A 8 -6.80 11.87 5.08
C LEU A 8 -6.01 10.91 5.98
N THR A 9 -6.72 10.24 6.89
CA THR A 9 -6.13 9.28 7.84
C THR A 9 -6.44 7.84 7.49
N GLN A 10 -7.52 7.60 6.74
CA GLN A 10 -7.94 6.29 6.27
C GLN A 10 -8.31 6.40 4.81
N PHE A 11 -7.80 5.48 4.00
CA PHE A 11 -8.12 5.45 2.58
C PHE A 11 -8.46 4.03 2.17
N ASN A 12 -9.71 3.83 1.74
CA ASN A 12 -10.25 2.54 1.34
C ASN A 12 -10.74 2.63 -0.10
N ILE A 13 -10.08 1.88 -0.98
CA ILE A 13 -10.40 1.72 -2.40
C ILE A 13 -10.44 0.22 -2.76
N ARG A 14 -10.85 -0.61 -1.79
CA ARG A 14 -11.06 -2.04 -1.97
C ARG A 14 -12.09 -2.30 -3.08
N ASN A 15 -11.94 -3.43 -3.78
CA ASN A 15 -12.87 -3.92 -4.80
C ASN A 15 -13.01 -2.94 -5.98
N ASN A 16 -11.88 -2.70 -6.65
CA ASN A 16 -11.80 -1.88 -7.85
C ASN A 16 -10.97 -2.61 -8.93
N GLN A 17 -10.69 -1.91 -10.04
CA GLN A 17 -9.92 -2.44 -11.17
C GLN A 17 -8.57 -1.73 -11.31
N LEU A 18 -7.97 -1.29 -10.20
CA LEU A 18 -6.69 -0.59 -10.22
C LEU A 18 -5.58 -1.55 -10.63
N THR A 19 -4.81 -1.17 -11.64
CA THR A 19 -3.63 -1.91 -12.12
C THR A 19 -2.32 -1.36 -11.55
N SER A 20 -2.34 -0.13 -11.04
CA SER A 20 -1.22 0.51 -10.35
C SER A 20 -1.71 1.45 -9.25
N LEU A 21 -0.81 1.78 -8.32
CA LEU A 21 -0.98 2.83 -7.34
C LEU A 21 -0.03 3.99 -7.71
N PRO A 22 -0.51 5.23 -7.83
CA PRO A 22 0.34 6.38 -8.15
C PRO A 22 1.35 6.64 -7.02
N PRO A 23 2.61 7.02 -7.33
CA PRO A 23 3.61 7.36 -6.31
C PRO A 23 3.17 8.53 -5.43
N GLU A 24 2.32 9.43 -5.92
CA GLU A 24 1.72 10.55 -5.19
C GLU A 24 0.87 10.11 -3.99
N ILE A 25 0.57 8.81 -3.83
CA ILE A 25 0.00 8.28 -2.58
C ILE A 25 0.88 8.61 -1.37
N SER A 26 2.20 8.72 -1.56
CA SER A 26 3.17 9.04 -0.52
C SER A 26 2.95 10.42 0.10
N GLU A 27 2.26 11.32 -0.60
CA GLU A 27 1.92 12.68 -0.14
C GLU A 27 0.86 12.70 0.96
N LEU A 28 0.16 11.59 1.17
CA LEU A 28 -0.82 11.42 2.25
C LEU A 28 -0.11 11.16 3.60
N LYS A 29 0.69 12.11 4.06
CA LYS A 29 1.57 11.95 5.24
C LYS A 29 0.82 11.62 6.54
N ASN A 30 -0.48 11.90 6.62
CA ASN A 30 -1.33 11.58 7.79
C ASN A 30 -2.03 10.21 7.69
N LEU A 31 -1.78 9.44 6.63
CA LEU A 31 -2.45 8.17 6.42
C LEU A 31 -1.99 7.12 7.44
N THR A 32 -2.96 6.50 8.10
CA THR A 32 -2.76 5.47 9.14
C THR A 32 -3.27 4.10 8.70
N GLN A 33 -4.22 4.07 7.77
CA GLN A 33 -4.82 2.85 7.23
C GLN A 33 -5.00 2.99 5.72
N LEU A 34 -4.47 2.02 4.98
CA LEU A 34 -4.60 1.92 3.53
C LEU A 34 -5.15 0.55 3.17
N SER A 35 -6.32 0.51 2.54
CA SER A 35 -6.97 -0.69 2.05
C SER A 35 -7.16 -0.60 0.54
N ILE A 36 -6.38 -1.39 -0.19
CA ILE A 36 -6.39 -1.50 -1.66
C ILE A 36 -6.59 -2.94 -2.12
N SER A 37 -7.13 -3.79 -1.24
CA SER A 37 -7.42 -5.20 -1.54
C SER A 37 -8.45 -5.37 -2.66
N GLU A 38 -8.53 -6.56 -3.26
CA GLU A 38 -9.42 -6.86 -4.39
C GLU A 38 -9.21 -5.85 -5.54
N ASN A 39 -7.99 -5.82 -6.07
CA ASN A 39 -7.61 -5.02 -7.23
C ASN A 39 -6.74 -5.87 -8.18
N GLN A 40 -6.07 -5.24 -9.16
CA GLN A 40 -5.25 -5.90 -10.17
C GLN A 40 -3.79 -5.39 -10.13
N LEU A 41 -3.31 -4.98 -8.95
CA LEU A 41 -1.97 -4.45 -8.77
C LEU A 41 -0.93 -5.54 -9.02
N THR A 42 0.07 -5.25 -9.84
CA THR A 42 1.21 -6.13 -10.12
C THR A 42 2.47 -5.75 -9.35
N SER A 43 2.54 -4.50 -8.88
CA SER A 43 3.58 -3.96 -8.01
C SER A 43 3.03 -2.86 -7.09
N LEU A 44 3.83 -2.48 -6.09
CA LEU A 44 3.63 -1.26 -5.31
C LEU A 44 4.73 -0.25 -5.63
N PRO A 45 4.44 1.06 -5.63
CA PRO A 45 5.47 2.09 -5.71
C PRO A 45 6.38 2.03 -4.47
N PRO A 46 7.72 2.12 -4.60
CA PRO A 46 8.63 2.14 -3.45
C PRO A 46 8.36 3.33 -2.51
N GLU A 47 7.77 4.41 -3.03
CA GLU A 47 7.33 5.59 -2.27
C GLU A 47 6.25 5.27 -1.23
N ILE A 48 5.62 4.09 -1.27
CA ILE A 48 4.71 3.65 -0.21
C ILE A 48 5.40 3.65 1.16
N SER A 49 6.72 3.44 1.18
CA SER A 49 7.58 3.50 2.37
C SER A 49 7.58 4.86 3.06
N GLU A 50 7.22 5.94 2.36
CA GLU A 50 7.15 7.29 2.92
C GLU A 50 5.89 7.53 3.77
N LEU A 51 4.93 6.61 3.76
CA LEU A 51 3.76 6.65 4.63
C LEU A 51 4.16 6.29 6.08
N LYS A 52 4.99 7.11 6.70
CA LYS A 52 5.62 6.82 8.01
C LYS A 52 4.61 6.66 9.14
N ASN A 53 3.37 7.14 9.00
CA ASN A 53 2.29 6.97 9.97
C ASN A 53 1.41 5.74 9.73
N LEU A 54 1.68 4.96 8.67
CA LEU A 54 0.86 3.81 8.31
C LEU A 54 0.98 2.71 9.36
N THR A 55 -0.16 2.28 9.87
CA THR A 55 -0.27 1.22 10.90
C THR A 55 -0.93 -0.02 10.35
N GLN A 56 -1.76 0.11 9.31
CA GLN A 56 -2.45 -0.99 8.66
C GLN A 56 -2.36 -0.83 7.14
N LEU A 57 -1.89 -1.88 6.47
CA LEU A 57 -1.82 -1.98 5.03
C LEU A 57 -2.49 -3.29 4.60
N SER A 58 -3.59 -3.21 3.87
CA SER A 58 -4.26 -4.37 3.28
C SER A 58 -4.21 -4.26 1.76
N ILE A 59 -3.50 -5.21 1.15
CA ILE A 59 -3.25 -5.32 -0.30
C ILE A 59 -3.58 -6.74 -0.80
N SER A 60 -4.42 -7.45 -0.06
CA SER A 60 -4.82 -8.82 -0.38
C SER A 60 -5.61 -8.90 -1.67
N GLU A 61 -5.65 -10.08 -2.29
CA GLU A 61 -6.40 -10.31 -3.54
C GLU A 61 -5.95 -9.35 -4.65
N ASN A 62 -4.64 -9.36 -4.94
CA ASN A 62 -3.99 -8.64 -6.02
C ASN A 62 -3.07 -9.60 -6.81
N GLN A 63 -2.25 -9.08 -7.72
CA GLN A 63 -1.35 -9.87 -8.58
C GLN A 63 0.13 -9.57 -8.29
N LEU A 64 0.46 -9.18 -7.05
CA LEU A 64 1.82 -8.81 -6.67
C LEU A 64 2.73 -10.04 -6.73
N THR A 65 3.86 -9.90 -7.44
CA THR A 65 4.90 -10.95 -7.54
C THR A 65 6.06 -10.72 -6.57
N SER A 66 6.23 -9.47 -6.11
CA SER A 66 7.17 -9.05 -5.09
C SER A 66 6.61 -7.85 -4.30
N LEU A 67 7.27 -7.52 -3.19
CA LEU A 67 7.07 -6.25 -2.48
C LEU A 67 8.34 -5.40 -2.64
N PRO A 68 8.24 -4.06 -2.73
CA PRO A 68 9.41 -3.20 -2.73
C PRO A 68 10.21 -3.39 -1.43
N PRO A 69 11.56 -3.52 -1.48
CA PRO A 69 12.39 -3.66 -0.28
C PRO A 69 12.17 -2.56 0.77
N GLU A 70 11.80 -1.36 0.31
CA GLU A 70 11.49 -0.19 1.11
C GLU A 70 10.25 -0.39 2.02
N ILE A 71 9.43 -1.43 1.80
CA ILE A 71 8.33 -1.76 2.70
C ILE A 71 8.82 -2.03 4.14
N SER A 72 10.08 -2.46 4.29
CA SER A 72 10.76 -2.61 5.58
C SER A 72 10.93 -1.29 6.35
N GLU A 73 10.79 -0.13 5.69
CA GLU A 73 10.87 1.18 6.30
C GLU A 73 9.56 1.65 6.96
N LEU A 74 8.46 0.91 6.78
CA LEU A 74 7.18 1.19 7.44
C LEU A 74 7.24 0.78 8.92
N LYS A 75 8.07 1.48 9.70
CA LYS A 75 8.38 1.13 11.11
C LYS A 75 7.18 1.16 12.06
N ASN A 76 6.10 1.85 11.68
CA ASN A 76 4.85 1.92 12.45
C ASN A 76 3.80 0.88 12.02
N LEU A 77 4.09 0.07 11.01
CA LEU A 77 3.15 -0.92 10.49
C LEU A 77 2.94 -2.04 11.51
N LYS A 78 1.69 -2.26 11.88
CA LYS A 78 1.26 -3.28 12.86
C LYS A 78 0.54 -4.44 12.19
N SER A 79 -0.11 -4.18 11.06
CA SER A 79 -0.83 -5.18 10.28
C SER A 79 -0.51 -5.01 8.80
N LEU A 80 -0.06 -6.11 8.19
CA LEU A 80 0.16 -6.22 6.75
C LEU A 80 -0.60 -7.45 6.25
N ASP A 81 -1.63 -7.22 5.46
CA ASP A 81 -2.34 -8.29 4.77
C ASP A 81 -1.95 -8.32 3.29
N ILE A 82 -1.16 -9.32 2.94
CA ILE A 82 -0.62 -9.60 1.60
C ILE A 82 -1.18 -10.92 1.04
N SER A 83 -2.18 -11.51 1.70
CA SER A 83 -2.76 -12.79 1.31
C SER A 83 -3.33 -12.74 -0.12
N HIS A 84 -3.45 -13.90 -0.76
CA HIS A 84 -4.00 -13.99 -2.13
C HIS A 84 -3.27 -13.09 -3.15
N ASN A 85 -1.94 -13.09 -3.11
CA ASN A 85 -1.05 -12.54 -4.13
C ASN A 85 -0.18 -13.66 -4.74
N GLN A 86 0.73 -13.31 -5.64
CA GLN A 86 1.65 -14.23 -6.33
C GLN A 86 3.09 -14.12 -5.79
N LEU A 87 3.24 -13.74 -4.51
CA LEU A 87 4.53 -13.53 -3.86
C LEU A 87 5.28 -14.86 -3.72
N THR A 88 6.52 -14.90 -4.20
CA THR A 88 7.41 -16.06 -4.08
C THR A 88 8.47 -15.90 -2.98
N SER A 89 8.70 -14.66 -2.56
CA SER A 89 9.62 -14.29 -1.48
C SER A 89 9.14 -13.01 -0.80
N LEU A 90 9.70 -12.74 0.38
CA LEU A 90 9.54 -11.46 1.07
C LEU A 90 10.85 -10.67 1.00
N PRO A 91 10.80 -9.33 0.95
CA PRO A 91 11.99 -8.51 1.11
C PRO A 91 12.64 -8.75 2.49
N PRO A 92 13.97 -8.59 2.59
CA PRO A 92 14.72 -8.85 3.81
C PRO A 92 14.42 -7.88 4.96
#